data_AF-F9P535-F1
#
_entry.id   AF-F9P535-F1
#
_cell.length_a   1.000
_cell.length_b   1.000
_cell.length_c   1.000
_cell.angle_alpha   90.00
_cell.angle_beta   90.00
_cell.angle_gamma   90.00
#
_symmetry.space_group_name_H-M   'P 1'
#
loop_
_entity.id
_entity.type
_entity.pdbx_description
1 polymer ?
#
loop_
_entity_poly.entity_id
_entity_poly.type
_entity_poly.pdbx_seq_one_letter_code
_entity_poly.pdbx_strand_id
1 'polypeptide(L)' 'MVKSYSKNANHNMRRPVVKEEIVDFMRTRQKRVSGSLEELENFAHEENIPIIPHETVAYFRFC' A
#
# COMPACT_ATOMS: atom_id res chain seq x y z
N MET A 1 17.76 5.42 -9.92
CA MET A 1 17.74 6.21 -8.68
C MET A 1 16.28 6.55 -8.41
N VAL A 2 15.53 5.70 -7.70
CA VAL A 2 14.20 6.09 -7.22
C VAL A 2 14.30 6.32 -5.72
N LYS A 3 14.01 7.56 -5.36
CA LYS A 3 13.94 8.07 -4.00
C LYS A 3 12.79 9.07 -3.99
N SER A 4 11.81 8.74 -3.19
CA SER A 4 10.48 9.31 -3.12
C SER A 4 10.35 10.78 -2.72
N TYR A 5 9.16 11.30 -3.00
CA TYR A 5 8.45 12.45 -2.43
C TYR A 5 9.27 13.71 -2.10
N SER A 6 8.96 14.76 -2.87
CA SER A 6 9.42 16.14 -2.73
C SER A 6 9.40 16.66 -1.28
N LYS A 7 10.28 17.63 -0.98
CA LYS A 7 10.29 18.41 0.28
C LYS A 7 8.90 18.96 0.68
N ASN A 8 7.98 19.10 -0.29
CA ASN A 8 6.61 19.59 -0.09
C ASN A 8 5.57 18.47 0.02
N ALA A 9 5.98 17.22 0.23
CA ALA A 9 5.05 16.11 0.35
C ALA A 9 4.17 16.25 1.60
N ASN A 10 2.87 16.02 1.41
CA ASN A 10 1.90 16.11 2.48
C ASN A 10 2.18 15.04 3.55
N HIS A 11 2.40 15.47 4.79
CA HIS A 11 2.66 14.59 5.94
C HIS A 11 1.53 13.59 6.20
N ASN A 12 0.29 13.95 5.84
CA ASN A 12 -0.87 13.09 6.02
C ASN A 12 -0.90 11.90 5.05
N MET A 13 -0.06 11.87 4.01
CA MET A 13 0.01 10.75 3.06
C MET A 13 0.37 9.41 3.71
N ARG A 14 0.99 9.43 4.91
CA ARG A 14 1.37 8.21 5.65
C ARG A 14 0.56 8.00 6.94
N ARG A 15 -0.35 8.91 7.27
CA ARG A 15 -1.17 8.79 8.48
C ARG A 15 -2.49 8.10 8.13
N PRO A 16 -2.77 6.92 8.68
CA PRO A 16 -4.07 6.30 8.48
C PRO A 16 -5.17 7.20 9.07
N VAL A 17 -6.26 7.37 8.32
CA VAL A 17 -7.46 8.13 8.75
C VAL A 17 -8.40 7.26 9.60
N VAL A 18 -8.23 5.95 9.51
CA VAL A 18 -8.98 4.92 10.22
C VAL A 18 -8.22 4.42 11.45
N LYS A 19 -8.96 3.89 12.44
CA LYS A 19 -8.38 3.30 13.65
C LYS A 19 -7.37 2.21 13.30
N GLU A 20 -6.29 2.12 14.08
CA GLU A 20 -5.20 1.15 13.86
C GLU A 20 -5.70 -0.29 13.79
N GLU A 21 -6.63 -0.67 14.67
CA GLU A 21 -7.22 -2.03 14.69
C GLU A 21 -7.90 -2.43 13.36
N ILE A 22 -8.52 -1.46 12.67
CA ILE A 22 -9.17 -1.68 11.39
C ILE A 22 -8.12 -1.77 10.28
N VAL A 23 -7.12 -0.90 10.32
CA VAL A 23 -6.00 -0.90 9.38
C VAL A 23 -5.25 -2.22 9.43
N ASP A 24 -4.94 -2.71 10.64
CA ASP A 24 -4.26 -3.98 10.85
C ASP A 24 -5.07 -5.15 10.32
N PHE A 25 -6.39 -5.16 10.55
CA PHE A 25 -7.27 -6.16 9.97
C PHE A 25 -7.18 -6.17 8.44
N MET A 26 -7.30 -5.01 7.81
CA MET A 26 -7.29 -4.90 6.34
C MET A 26 -5.92 -5.30 5.75
N ARG A 27 -4.81 -5.00 6.43
CA ARG A 27 -3.45 -5.33 5.94
C ARG A 27 -3.05 -6.78 6.16
N THR A 28 -3.47 -7.39 7.27
CA THR A 28 -2.93 -8.69 7.70
C THR A 28 -3.86 -9.87 7.43
N ARG A 29 -5.18 -9.63 7.33
CA ARG A 29 -6.19 -10.69 7.21
C ARG A 29 -6.74 -10.87 5.79
N GLN A 30 -6.43 -9.96 4.88
CA GLN A 30 -6.85 -10.06 3.48
C GLN A 30 -5.94 -11.01 2.68
N LYS A 31 -6.46 -11.50 1.55
CA LYS A 31 -5.72 -12.42 0.66
C LYS A 31 -4.56 -11.67 0.02
N ARG A 32 -3.34 -12.05 0.38
CA ARG A 32 -2.11 -11.48 -0.17
C ARG A 32 -2.01 -11.68 -1.69
N VAL A 33 -1.37 -10.71 -2.34
CA VAL A 33 -0.82 -10.89 -3.69
C VAL A 33 0.37 -11.86 -3.62
N SER A 34 0.57 -12.63 -4.68
CA SER A 34 1.56 -13.70 -4.74
C SER A 34 2.20 -13.76 -6.13
N GLY A 35 3.41 -14.31 -6.23
CA GLY A 35 4.11 -14.49 -7.51
C GLY A 35 4.64 -13.16 -8.06
N SER A 36 4.59 -12.96 -9.38
CA SER A 36 5.16 -11.77 -10.02
C SER A 36 4.55 -10.44 -9.56
N LEU A 37 3.30 -10.44 -9.07
CA LEU A 37 2.67 -9.25 -8.50
C LEU A 37 3.25 -8.87 -7.13
N GLU A 38 3.66 -9.85 -6.33
CA GLU A 38 4.31 -9.62 -5.04
C GLU A 38 5.71 -9.02 -5.24
N GLU A 39 6.47 -9.53 -6.22
CA GLU A 39 7.77 -8.97 -6.59
C GLU A 39 7.66 -7.50 -7.04
N LEU A 40 6.62 -7.19 -7.82
CA LEU A 40 6.36 -5.82 -8.29
C LEU A 40 5.94 -4.88 -7.15
N GLU A 41 5.10 -5.36 -6.22
CA GLU A 41 4.72 -4.60 -5.03
C GLU A 41 5.94 -4.29 -4.15
N ASN A 42 6.79 -5.28 -3.90
CA ASN A 42 8.01 -5.12 -3.11
C ASN A 42 8.94 -4.08 -3.75
N PHE A 43 9.16 -4.17 -5.07
CA PHE A 43 9.93 -3.17 -5.81
C PHE A 43 9.33 -1.76 -5.67
N ALA A 44 8.01 -1.62 -5.78
CA ALA A 44 7.35 -0.33 -5.63
C ALA A 44 7.51 0.24 -4.22
N HIS A 45 7.47 -0.58 -3.18
CA HIS A 45 7.74 -0.15 -1.81
C HIS A 45 9.18 0.28 -1.59
N GLU A 46 10.15 -0.50 -2.08
CA GLU A 46 11.59 -0.21 -1.95
C GLU A 46 11.96 1.10 -2.65
N GLU A 47 11.47 1.29 -3.87
CA GLU A 47 11.67 2.51 -4.66
C GLU A 47 10.70 3.64 -4.24
N ASN A 48 9.76 3.35 -3.32
CA ASN A 48 8.77 4.28 -2.77
C ASN A 48 7.99 5.01 -3.89
N ILE A 49 7.52 4.17 -4.82
CA ILE A 49 6.59 4.44 -5.90
C ILE A 49 5.17 4.31 -5.33
N PRO A 50 4.30 5.31 -5.53
CA PRO A 50 2.92 5.20 -5.07
C PRO A 50 2.17 4.12 -5.83
N ILE A 51 1.62 3.17 -5.09
CA ILE A 51 0.74 2.11 -5.60
C ILE A 51 -0.60 2.17 -4.88
N ILE A 52 -1.62 1.59 -5.52
CA ILE A 52 -2.93 1.44 -4.89
C ILE A 52 -2.77 0.54 -3.67
N PRO A 53 -3.24 0.96 -2.48
CA PRO A 53 -3.10 0.16 -1.27
C PRO A 53 -3.79 -1.20 -1.37
N HIS A 54 -3.25 -2.20 -0.69
CA HIS A 54 -3.75 -3.58 -0.72
C HIS A 54 -5.23 -3.65 -0.34
N GLU A 55 -5.67 -2.79 0.58
CA GLU A 55 -7.04 -2.70 1.05
C GLU A 55 -8.03 -2.36 -0.09
N THR A 56 -7.65 -1.44 -0.98
CA THR A 56 -8.45 -1.03 -2.15
C THR A 56 -8.41 -2.12 -3.24
N VAL A 57 -7.29 -2.81 -3.40
CA VAL A 57 -7.17 -3.95 -4.32
C VAL A 57 -8.12 -5.08 -3.93
N ALA A 58 -8.31 -5.34 -2.63
CA ALA A 58 -9.24 -6.36 -2.18
C ALA A 58 -10.69 -6.05 -2.56
N TYR A 59 -11.11 -4.78 -2.51
CA TYR A 59 -12.42 -4.36 -3.01
C TYR A 59 -12.62 -4.73 -4.49
N PHE A 60 -11.62 -4.48 -5.34
CA PHE A 60 -11.69 -4.80 -6.78
C PHE A 60 -11.74 -6.30 -7.08
N ARG A 61 -11.35 -7.19 -6.17
CA ARG A 61 -11.42 -8.65 -6.38
C ARG A 61 -12.81 -9.23 -6.19
N PHE A 62 -13.73 -8.47 -5.60
CA PHE A 62 -15.12 -8.89 -5.40
C PHE A 62 -16.06 -8.45 -6.53
N CYS A 63 -15.61 -7.55 -7.41
CA CYS A 63 -16.33 -7.12 -8.61
C CYS A 63 -15.87 -7.91 -9.84
#